data_AF-A0A9W5YXI4-F1
#
_entry.id   AF-A0A9W5YXI4-F1
#
_cell.length_a   1.000
_cell.length_b   1.000
_cell.length_c   1.000
_cell.angle_alpha   90.00
_cell.angle_beta   90.00
_cell.angle_gamma   90.00
#
_symmetry.space_group_name_H-M   'P 1'
#
loop_
_entity.id
_entity.type
_entity.pdbx_description
1 polymer ?
#
loop_
_entity_poly.entity_id
_entity_poly.type
_entity_poly.pdbx_seq_one_letter_code
_entity_poly.pdbx_strand_id
1 'polypeptide(L)'
;MVDGSKGIKIDQNGGFSCRFRVKTNGKETPQSGTKLLGQQAIWQYDELINLGFHEGDNCWVSVDIDAGRTNHESGGNFILSGSAQMLTYELSGGK
;
A
#
# COMPACT_ATOMS: atom_id res chain seq x y z
N MET A 1 0.17 11.31 13.93
CA MET A 1 0.08 10.06 14.72
C MET A 1 0.00 8.96 13.68
N VAL A 2 0.88 7.96 13.73
CA VAL A 2 0.85 6.87 12.74
C VAL A 2 -0.20 5.88 13.22
N ASP A 3 -1.26 5.69 12.45
CA ASP A 3 -2.33 4.76 12.82
C ASP A 3 -1.81 3.32 12.71
N GLY A 4 -2.10 2.51 13.74
CA GLY A 4 -1.88 1.08 13.69
C GLY A 4 -2.86 0.46 12.69
N SER A 5 -2.41 -0.52 11.91
CA SER A 5 -3.26 -1.19 10.93
C SER A 5 -2.90 -2.64 10.69
N LYS A 6 -3.92 -3.49 10.55
CA LYS A 6 -3.78 -4.91 10.21
C LYS A 6 -3.53 -5.16 8.72
N GLY A 7 -2.85 -4.24 8.06
CA GLY A 7 -2.65 -4.22 6.62
C GLY A 7 -3.32 -3.02 5.95
N ILE A 8 -3.28 -2.99 4.63
CA ILE A 8 -3.67 -1.81 3.87
C ILE A 8 -4.47 -2.21 2.64
N LYS A 9 -5.57 -1.48 2.43
CA LYS A 9 -6.34 -1.49 1.20
C LYS A 9 -6.10 -0.17 0.47
N ILE A 10 -5.90 -0.22 -0.83
CA ILE A 10 -5.75 0.95 -1.69
C ILE A 10 -6.80 0.86 -2.79
N ASP A 11 -7.67 1.85 -2.85
CA ASP A 11 -8.65 2.04 -3.92
C ASP A 11 -8.03 2.94 -4.99
N GLN A 12 -7.85 2.44 -6.21
CA GLN A 12 -7.34 3.23 -7.33
C GLN A 12 -8.49 3.94 -8.03
N ASN A 13 -8.73 5.19 -7.67
CA ASN A 13 -9.72 6.07 -8.30
C ASN A 13 -9.07 7.06 -9.28
N GLY A 14 -7.76 6.95 -9.52
CA GLY A 14 -7.04 7.75 -10.52
C GLY A 14 -7.35 7.33 -11.96
N GLY A 15 -7.34 8.29 -12.88
CA GLY A 15 -7.52 8.08 -14.32
C GLY A 15 -6.30 7.45 -15.02
N PHE A 16 -5.46 6.73 -14.28
CA PHE A 16 -4.19 6.18 -14.75
C PHE A 16 -3.98 4.74 -14.24
N SER A 17 -3.22 3.96 -14.99
CA SER A 17 -2.76 2.63 -14.59
C SER A 17 -1.57 2.73 -13.64
N CYS A 18 -1.59 1.97 -12.55
CA CYS A 18 -0.47 1.92 -11.62
C CYS A 18 -0.32 0.56 -10.94
N ARG A 19 0.82 0.34 -10.31
CA ARG A 19 1.11 -0.82 -9.45
C ARG A 19 1.48 -0.32 -8.07
N PHE A 20 1.11 -1.08 -7.06
CA PHE A 20 1.34 -0.71 -5.66
C PHE A 20 2.25 -1.74 -4.99
N ARG A 21 3.01 -1.32 -3.98
CA ARG A 21 3.72 -2.22 -3.07
C ARG A 21 3.75 -1.62 -1.69
N VAL A 22 3.79 -2.49 -0.68
CA VAL A 22 4.01 -2.07 0.70
C VAL A 22 5.49 -2.22 1.01
N LYS A 23 6.06 -1.21 1.65
CA LYS A 23 7.46 -1.14 2.05
C LYS A 23 7.52 -0.95 3.56
N THR A 24 8.54 -1.50 4.19
CA THR A 24 8.95 -1.23 5.56
C THR A 24 10.46 -0.96 5.57
N ASN A 25 11.02 -0.68 6.74
CA ASN A 25 12.45 -0.43 6.89
C ASN A 25 13.28 -1.68 6.56
N GLY A 26 13.71 -1.79 5.30
CA GLY A 26 14.55 -2.87 4.78
C GLY A 26 13.82 -4.03 4.09
N LYS A 27 12.49 -3.94 3.90
CA LYS A 27 11.72 -4.95 3.14
C LYS A 27 10.61 -4.31 2.30
N GLU A 28 10.25 -4.99 1.24
CA GLU A 28 9.12 -4.61 0.39
C GLU A 28 8.37 -5.84 -0.09
N THR A 29 7.06 -5.69 -0.27
CA THR A 29 6.25 -6.71 -0.91
C THR A 29 6.52 -6.72 -2.41
N PRO A 30 6.25 -7.84 -3.10
CA PRO A 30 6.08 -7.81 -4.55
C PRO A 30 5.10 -6.72 -4.97
N GLN A 31 5.32 -6.12 -6.13
CA GLN A 31 4.35 -5.21 -6.73
C GLN A 31 3.04 -5.94 -6.98
N SER A 32 1.92 -5.27 -6.73
CA SER A 32 0.62 -5.72 -7.18
C SER A 32 0.60 -5.84 -8.69
N GLY A 33 -0.35 -6.63 -9.20
CA GLY A 33 -0.75 -6.49 -10.61
C GLY A 33 -1.16 -5.05 -10.93
N THR A 34 -1.12 -4.69 -12.21
CA THR A 34 -1.58 -3.38 -12.69
C THR A 34 -3.03 -3.15 -12.27
N LYS A 35 -3.27 -2.02 -11.60
CA LYS A 35 -4.57 -1.54 -11.16
C LYS A 35 -5.02 -0.40 -12.07
N LEU A 36 -6.25 -0.55 -12.55
CA LEU A 36 -6.99 0.43 -13.33
C LEU A 36 -7.97 1.17 -12.42
N LEU A 37 -8.62 2.20 -12.97
CA LEU A 37 -9.67 2.95 -12.28
C LEU A 37 -10.75 2.02 -11.72
N GLY A 38 -11.10 2.21 -10.44
CA GLY A 38 -12.07 1.41 -9.69
C GLY A 38 -11.55 0.06 -9.21
N GLN A 39 -10.25 -0.25 -9.41
CA GLN A 39 -9.64 -1.48 -8.89
C GLN A 39 -8.92 -1.21 -7.57
N GLN A 40 -8.84 -2.27 -6.75
CA GLN A 40 -8.19 -2.20 -5.44
C GLN A 40 -6.97 -3.12 -5.34
N ALA A 41 -5.98 -2.69 -4.57
CA ALA A 41 -4.86 -3.51 -4.08
C ALA A 41 -5.02 -3.69 -2.57
N ILE A 42 -4.82 -4.91 -2.07
CA ILE A 42 -5.04 -5.24 -0.66
C ILE A 42 -3.87 -6.08 -0.17
N TRP A 43 -3.31 -5.70 0.96
CA TRP A 43 -2.37 -6.49 1.74
C TRP A 43 -2.93 -6.70 3.13
N GLN A 44 -3.15 -7.95 3.50
CA GLN A 44 -3.60 -8.30 4.84
C GLN A 44 -2.42 -8.55 5.78
N TYR A 45 -2.68 -8.45 7.08
CA TYR A 45 -1.70 -8.72 8.13
C TYR A 45 -0.98 -10.06 7.90
N ASP A 46 -1.72 -11.16 7.75
CA ASP A 46 -1.12 -12.48 7.55
C ASP A 46 -0.26 -12.56 6.28
N GLU A 47 -0.65 -11.88 5.20
CA GLU A 47 0.16 -11.82 3.98
C GLU A 47 1.47 -11.07 4.23
N LEU A 48 1.42 -9.92 4.91
CA LEU A 48 2.59 -9.14 5.27
C LEU A 48 3.51 -9.92 6.22
N ILE A 49 2.98 -10.59 7.23
CA ILE A 49 3.75 -11.45 8.14
C ILE A 49 4.43 -12.59 7.37
N ASN A 50 3.72 -13.25 6.44
CA ASN A 50 4.30 -14.30 5.60
C ASN A 50 5.40 -13.78 4.66
N LEU A 51 5.32 -12.52 4.24
CA LEU A 51 6.39 -11.82 3.50
C LEU A 51 7.55 -11.36 4.41
N GLY A 52 7.45 -11.60 5.72
CA GLY A 52 8.47 -11.33 6.72
C GLY A 52 8.42 -9.92 7.30
N PHE A 53 7.29 -9.22 7.18
CA PHE A 53 7.01 -8.05 8.01
C PHE A 53 6.72 -8.51 9.45
N HIS A 54 6.86 -7.61 10.42
CA HIS A 54 6.62 -7.89 11.82
C HIS A 54 5.61 -6.90 12.41
N GLU A 55 4.89 -7.34 13.45
CA GLU A 55 4.07 -6.43 14.23
C GLU A 55 4.95 -5.30 14.83
N GLY A 56 4.48 -4.06 14.71
CA GLY A 56 5.22 -2.86 15.07
C GLY A 56 6.03 -2.23 13.93
N ASP A 57 6.13 -2.88 12.76
CA ASP A 57 6.84 -2.31 11.62
C ASP A 57 6.16 -1.05 11.06
N ASN A 58 6.97 -0.03 10.78
CA ASN A 58 6.50 1.19 10.12
C ASN A 58 6.44 0.95 8.61
N CYS A 59 5.23 0.77 8.10
CA CYS A 59 4.95 0.45 6.72
C CYS A 59 4.45 1.68 5.94
N TRP A 60 4.82 1.78 4.68
CA TRP A 60 4.31 2.80 3.76
C TRP A 60 4.07 2.17 2.39
N VAL A 61 3.26 2.83 1.55
CA VAL A 61 2.95 2.35 0.22
C VAL A 61 3.79 3.10 -0.80
N SER A 62 4.30 2.38 -1.80
CA SER A 62 4.81 2.99 -3.02
C SER A 62 3.89 2.66 -4.18
N VAL A 63 3.61 3.65 -5.02
CA VAL A 63 2.89 3.52 -6.28
C VAL A 63 3.84 3.78 -7.46
N ASP A 64 3.78 2.89 -8.43
CA ASP A 64 4.46 2.98 -9.71
C ASP A 64 3.43 3.21 -10.80
N ILE A 65 3.39 4.41 -11.36
CA ILE A 65 2.46 4.83 -12.41
C ILE A 65 3.07 4.48 -13.77
N ASP A 66 2.34 3.71 -14.57
CA ASP A 66 2.81 3.17 -15.85
C ASP A 66 3.14 4.29 -16.86
N ALA A 67 2.44 5.42 -16.78
CA ALA A 67 2.64 6.61 -17.61
C ALA A 67 3.90 7.45 -17.27
N GLY A 68 4.86 6.91 -16.50
CA GLY A 68 6.20 7.48 -16.36
C GLY A 68 6.56 8.08 -15.00
N ARG A 69 5.72 7.94 -13.97
CA ARG A 69 6.11 8.26 -12.57
C ARG A 69 6.25 6.98 -11.76
N THR A 70 7.47 6.49 -11.63
CA THR A 70 7.82 5.34 -10.78
C THR A 70 8.18 5.80 -9.36
N ASN A 71 7.98 4.94 -8.36
CA ASN A 71 8.32 5.18 -6.95
C ASN A 71 7.63 6.38 -6.25
N HIS A 72 6.41 6.75 -6.61
CA HIS A 72 5.69 7.76 -5.82
C HIS A 72 5.24 7.14 -4.49
N GLU A 73 5.72 7.64 -3.36
CA GLU A 73 5.38 7.09 -2.05
C GLU A 73 4.13 7.77 -1.48
N SER A 74 3.27 6.99 -0.82
CA SER A 74 2.15 7.53 -0.08
C SER A 74 2.70 8.45 1.00
N GLY A 75 2.20 9.69 1.07
CA GLY A 75 2.57 10.61 2.14
C GLY A 75 2.13 10.16 3.55
N GLY A 76 1.48 9.00 3.65
CA GLY A 76 1.07 8.37 4.90
C GLY A 76 1.78 7.03 5.13
N ASN A 77 2.16 6.82 6.39
CA ASN A 77 2.65 5.55 6.90
C ASN A 77 1.62 4.94 7.85
N PHE A 78 1.76 3.65 8.13
CA PHE A 78 0.97 2.93 9.12
C PHE A 78 1.87 1.98 9.92
N ILE A 79 1.53 1.71 11.18
CA ILE A 79 2.24 0.69 11.98
C ILE A 79 1.53 -0.64 11.77
N LEU A 80 2.22 -1.68 11.35
CA LEU A 80 1.62 -3.00 11.19
C LEU A 80 1.18 -3.54 12.57
N SER A 81 -0.11 -3.81 12.75
CA SER A 81 -0.65 -4.36 14.01
C SER A 81 -1.85 -5.26 13.73
N GLY A 82 -1.78 -6.52 14.16
CA GLY A 82 -2.83 -7.53 13.93
C GLY A 82 -4.13 -7.22 14.69
N SER A 83 -4.05 -6.40 15.74
CA SER A 83 -5.18 -5.99 16.57
C SER A 83 -5.90 -4.73 16.07
N ALA A 84 -5.36 -4.07 15.05
CA ALA A 84 -5.88 -2.79 14.56
C ALA A 84 -6.89 -2.96 13.41
N GLN A 85 -7.57 -1.87 13.02
CA GLN A 85 -8.44 -1.87 11.84
C GLN A 85 -7.61 -1.77 10.56
N MET A 86 -8.11 -2.30 9.45
CA MET A 86 -7.44 -2.18 8.15
C MET A 86 -7.63 -0.76 7.62
N LEU A 87 -6.53 -0.11 7.27
CA LEU A 87 -6.58 1.23 6.68
C LEU A 87 -6.94 1.12 5.20
N THR A 88 -7.76 2.06 4.75
CA THR A 88 -8.11 2.22 3.34
C THR A 88 -7.56 3.55 2.87
N TYR A 89 -6.72 3.51 1.85
CA TYR A 89 -6.22 4.70 1.15
C TYR A 89 -6.90 4.80 -0.20
N GLU A 90 -7.34 6.00 -0.55
CA GLU A 90 -7.89 6.28 -1.87
C GLU A 90 -6.84 7.03 -2.68
N LEU A 91 -6.35 6.41 -3.74
CA LEU A 91 -5.51 7.10 -4.70
C LEU A 91 -6.40 7.82 -5.71
N SER A 92 -6.26 9.14 -5.77
CA SER A 92 -6.98 10.00 -6.71
C SER A 92 -5.99 10.89 -7.45
N GLY A 93 -6.19 11.09 -8.76
CA GLY A 93 -5.32 11.92 -9.58
C GLY A 93 -5.50 11.64 -11.09
N GLY A 94 -5.04 12.57 -11.92
CA GLY A 94 -5.27 12.53 -13.36
C GLY A 94 -6.65 13.08 -13.71
N LYS A 95 -6.70 14.37 -14.04
CA LYS A 95 -7.85 15.03 -14.64
C LYS A 95 -7.42 15.63 -15.96
#